data_AF-A0A758GS19-F1
#
_entry.id   AF-A0A758GS19-F1
#
_cell.length_a   1.000
_cell.length_b   1.000
_cell.length_c   1.000
_cell.angle_alpha   90.00
_cell.angle_beta   90.00
_cell.angle_gamma   90.00
#
_symmetry.space_group_name_H-M   'P 1'
#
loop_
_entity.id
_entity.type
_entity.pdbx_description
1 polymer ?
#
loop_
_entity_poly.entity_id
_entity_poly.type
_entity_poly.pdbx_seq_one_letter_code
_entity_poly.pdbx_strand_id
1 'polypeptide(L)'
;EGLRAKLHREIIDRDYHLSAAMYCETAALDQFFWIFVNKDENYHWVAIIEASTELLELGMLEYRKTMRAIANGFDTGEWPAPITEDYTDELNDFDVRRLEALRVQA
;
A
#
# COMPACT_ATOMS: atom_id res chain seq x y z
N GLU A 1 1.72 -13.91 -14.49
CA GLU A 1 0.81 -12.89 -13.90
C GLU A 1 1.01 -12.66 -12.39
N GLY A 2 1.42 -13.64 -11.59
CA GLY A 2 1.50 -13.51 -10.13
C GLY A 2 2.41 -12.41 -9.57
N LEU A 3 3.60 -12.17 -10.16
CA LEU A 3 4.55 -11.19 -9.63
C LEU A 3 4.01 -9.74 -9.74
N ARG A 4 3.43 -9.36 -10.89
CA ARG A 4 2.85 -8.03 -11.08
C ARG A 4 1.72 -7.76 -10.07
N ALA A 5 0.82 -8.73 -9.91
CA ALA A 5 -0.27 -8.61 -8.93
C ALA A 5 0.26 -8.55 -7.49
N LYS A 6 1.31 -9.30 -7.17
CA LYS A 6 1.98 -9.23 -5.86
C LYS A 6 2.57 -7.84 -5.62
N LEU A 7 3.32 -7.29 -6.57
CA LEU A 7 3.93 -5.97 -6.45
C LEU A 7 2.89 -4.86 -6.32
N HIS A 8 1.78 -4.95 -7.05
CA HIS A 8 0.66 -4.03 -6.89
C HIS A 8 0.09 -4.05 -5.46
N ARG A 9 -0.13 -5.24 -4.89
CA ARG A 9 -0.59 -5.36 -3.48
C ARG A 9 0.42 -4.80 -2.51
N GLU A 10 1.71 -5.13 -2.65
CA GLU A 10 2.76 -4.57 -1.79
C GLU A 10 2.79 -3.03 -1.82
N ILE A 11 2.47 -2.40 -2.96
CA ILE A 11 2.39 -0.94 -3.05
C ILE A 11 1.20 -0.40 -2.24
N ILE A 12 0.03 -1.03 -2.37
CA ILE A 12 -1.20 -0.59 -1.68
C ILE A 12 -1.13 -0.90 -0.19
N ASP A 13 -0.82 -2.14 0.18
CA ASP A 13 -0.87 -2.64 1.57
C ASP A 13 0.19 -1.99 2.47
N ARG A 14 1.26 -1.44 1.89
CA ARG A 14 2.33 -0.72 2.63
C ARG A 14 2.26 0.79 2.46
N ASP A 15 1.20 1.31 1.86
CA ASP A 15 1.01 2.74 1.61
C ASP A 15 2.16 3.40 0.82
N TYR A 16 2.78 2.65 -0.09
CA TYR A 16 3.88 3.21 -0.89
C TYR A 16 3.38 4.29 -1.84
N HIS A 17 2.14 4.21 -2.33
CA HIS A 17 1.51 5.27 -3.14
C HIS A 17 1.33 6.58 -2.37
N LEU A 18 1.00 6.51 -1.08
CA LEU A 18 0.96 7.69 -0.19
C LEU A 18 2.35 8.33 -0.10
N SER A 19 3.38 7.53 0.16
CA SER A 19 4.77 8.04 0.23
C SER A 19 5.23 8.66 -1.09
N ALA A 20 4.91 8.03 -2.23
CA ALA A 20 5.24 8.54 -3.56
C ALA A 20 4.58 9.89 -3.83
N ALA A 21 3.28 10.02 -3.53
CA ALA A 21 2.54 11.26 -3.69
C ALA A 21 3.13 12.39 -2.82
N MET A 22 3.43 12.09 -1.55
CA MET A 22 4.07 13.04 -0.63
C MET A 22 5.45 13.51 -1.14
N TYR A 23 6.29 12.58 -1.61
CA TYR A 23 7.60 12.94 -2.17
C TYR A 23 7.47 13.79 -3.42
N CYS A 24 6.55 13.46 -4.32
CA CYS A 24 6.29 14.26 -5.52
C CYS A 24 5.84 15.68 -5.18
N GLU A 25 4.91 15.86 -4.24
CA GLU A 25 4.45 17.20 -3.84
C GLU A 25 5.56 18.00 -3.16
N THR A 26 6.32 17.38 -2.26
CA THR A 26 7.41 18.04 -1.53
C THR A 26 8.56 18.46 -2.45
N ALA A 27 8.91 17.61 -3.41
CA ALA A 27 10.03 17.84 -4.32
C ALA A 27 9.64 18.53 -5.64
N ALA A 28 8.36 18.87 -5.83
CA ALA A 28 7.81 19.39 -7.08
C ALA A 28 8.14 18.50 -8.31
N LEU A 29 7.96 17.19 -8.15
CA LEU A 29 8.13 16.18 -9.20
C LEU A 29 6.77 15.73 -9.74
N ASP A 30 6.74 15.40 -11.01
CA ASP A 30 5.55 14.91 -11.74
C ASP A 30 5.52 13.38 -11.92
N GLN A 31 6.66 12.71 -11.75
CA GLN A 31 6.79 11.25 -11.88
C GLN A 31 7.49 10.61 -10.69
N PHE A 32 7.07 9.38 -10.37
CA PHE A 32 7.69 8.57 -9.32
C PHE A 32 7.92 7.14 -9.80
N PHE A 33 9.08 6.57 -9.43
CA PHE A 33 9.43 5.20 -9.77
C PHE A 33 9.88 4.43 -8.53
N TRP A 34 9.31 3.24 -8.32
CA TRP A 34 9.83 2.25 -7.37
C TRP A 34 10.77 1.27 -8.06
N ILE A 35 11.83 0.88 -7.35
CA ILE A 35 12.74 -0.19 -7.79
C ILE A 35 12.62 -1.33 -6.78
N PHE A 36 11.89 -2.38 -7.16
CA PHE A 36 11.81 -3.61 -6.38
C PHE A 36 12.95 -4.54 -6.75
N VAL A 37 13.67 -5.04 -5.74
CA VAL A 37 14.79 -5.96 -5.93
C VAL A 37 14.56 -7.20 -5.08
N ASN A 38 14.57 -8.37 -5.70
CA ASN A 38 14.66 -9.65 -5.00
C ASN A 38 16.08 -10.19 -5.12
N LYS A 39 16.64 -10.58 -3.97
CA LYS A 39 18.02 -11.08 -3.85
C LYS A 39 18.08 -12.53 -3.36
N ASP A 40 16.98 -13.26 -3.43
CA ASP A 40 16.92 -14.66 -3.00
C ASP A 40 17.85 -15.49 -3.87
N GLU A 41 18.59 -16.41 -3.24
CA GLU A 41 19.56 -17.26 -3.91
C GLU A 41 18.87 -18.07 -5.02
N ASN A 42 19.42 -18.03 -6.23
CA ASN A 42 18.85 -18.65 -7.44
C ASN A 42 17.52 -18.04 -7.94
N TYR A 43 17.06 -16.91 -7.40
CA TYR A 43 15.83 -16.24 -7.82
C TYR A 43 15.95 -14.69 -7.83
N HIS A 44 16.99 -14.17 -8.46
CA HIS A 44 17.23 -12.73 -8.56
C HIS A 44 16.35 -12.04 -9.61
N TRP A 45 15.73 -10.91 -9.24
CA TRP A 45 15.05 -10.06 -10.20
C TRP A 45 15.00 -8.60 -9.74
N VAL A 46 14.85 -7.70 -10.72
CA VAL A 46 14.61 -6.26 -10.52
C VAL A 46 13.37 -5.87 -11.31
N ALA A 47 12.46 -5.12 -10.68
CA ALA A 47 11.30 -4.53 -11.32
C ALA A 47 11.27 -3.02 -11.06
N ILE A 48 11.22 -2.24 -12.14
CA ILE A 48 11.02 -0.78 -12.08
C ILE A 48 9.56 -0.51 -12.38
N ILE A 49 8.87 0.18 -11.48
CA ILE A 49 7.43 0.44 -11.58
C ILE A 49 7.22 1.94 -11.46
N GLU A 50 6.59 2.52 -12.47
CA GLU A 50 6.11 3.90 -12.45
C GLU A 50 4.79 3.99 -11.67
N ALA A 51 4.64 5.02 -10.84
CA ALA A 51 3.36 5.38 -10.26
C ALA A 51 2.50 6.09 -11.32
N SER A 52 1.29 5.60 -11.57
CA SER A 52 0.37 6.31 -12.48
C SER A 52 -0.14 7.60 -11.83
N THR A 53 -0.62 8.53 -12.66
CA THR A 53 -1.21 9.78 -12.19
C THR A 53 -2.35 9.55 -11.21
N GLU A 54 -3.23 8.59 -11.48
CA GLU A 54 -4.35 8.25 -10.60
C GLU A 54 -3.88 7.66 -9.27
N LEU A 55 -2.79 6.88 -9.28
CA LEU A 55 -2.21 6.31 -8.07
C LEU A 55 -1.57 7.40 -7.19
N LEU A 56 -0.92 8.39 -7.82
CA LEU A 56 -0.40 9.56 -7.12
C LEU A 56 -1.52 10.45 -6.58
N GLU A 57 -2.61 10.63 -7.33
CA GLU A 57 -3.79 11.37 -6.88
C GLU A 57 -4.45 10.69 -5.67
N LEU A 58 -4.64 9.36 -5.72
CA LEU A 58 -5.11 8.57 -4.59
C LEU A 58 -4.22 8.79 -3.35
N GLY A 59 -2.90 8.59 -3.51
CA GLY A 59 -1.94 8.77 -2.42
C GLY A 59 -1.97 10.19 -1.84
N MET A 60 -2.19 11.20 -2.67
CA MET A 60 -2.29 12.60 -2.24
C MET A 60 -3.54 12.87 -1.42
N LEU A 61 -4.70 12.34 -1.85
CA LEU A 61 -5.96 12.49 -1.11
C LEU A 61 -5.88 11.80 0.26
N GLU A 62 -5.28 10.62 0.33
CA GLU A 62 -5.05 9.89 1.58
C GLU A 62 -4.03 10.60 2.49
N TYR A 63 -2.91 11.07 1.92
CA TYR A 63 -1.93 11.88 2.66
C TYR A 63 -2.58 13.10 3.32
N ARG A 64 -3.35 13.89 2.55
CA ARG A 64 -4.07 15.06 3.08
C ARG A 64 -5.11 14.70 4.13
N LYS A 65 -5.81 13.56 3.98
CA LYS A 65 -6.73 13.04 5.01
C LYS A 65 -5.98 12.76 6.30
N THR A 66 -4.83 12.08 6.23
CA THR A 66 -3.98 11.76 7.39
C THR A 66 -3.45 13.03 8.05
N MET A 67 -2.94 13.99 7.28
CA MET A 67 -2.46 15.27 7.83
C MET A 67 -3.56 16.06 8.55
N ARG A 68 -4.80 16.06 8.04
CA ARG A 68 -5.95 16.66 8.75
C ARG A 68 -6.28 15.95 10.05
N ALA A 69 -6.24 14.61 10.07
CA ALA A 69 -6.47 13.85 11.28
C ALA A 69 -5.39 14.13 12.34
N ILE A 70 -4.12 14.22 11.92
CA ILE A 70 -3.01 14.60 12.79
C ILE A 70 -3.22 16.01 13.36
N ALA A 71 -3.53 16.99 12.51
CA ALA A 71 -3.79 18.36 12.93
C ALA A 71 -4.94 18.44 13.95
N ASN A 72 -6.04 17.74 13.69
CA ASN A 72 -7.16 17.67 14.63
C ASN A 72 -6.74 17.06 15.98
N GLY A 73 -5.94 15.99 15.97
CA GLY A 73 -5.42 15.39 17.20
C GLY A 73 -4.50 16.34 17.99
N PHE A 74 -3.70 17.16 17.31
CA PHE A 74 -2.93 18.23 17.95
C PHE A 74 -3.83 19.33 18.54
N ASP A 75 -4.88 19.73 17.83
CA ASP A 75 -5.77 20.82 18.24
C ASP A 75 -6.70 20.43 19.40
N THR A 76 -7.20 19.19 19.42
CA THR A 76 -8.17 18.71 20.43
C THR A 76 -7.54 17.89 21.55
N GLY A 77 -6.34 17.34 21.33
CA GLY A 77 -5.74 16.34 22.21
C GLY A 77 -6.39 14.95 22.11
N GLU A 78 -7.38 14.76 21.23
CA GLU A 78 -8.08 13.49 21.03
C GLU A 78 -7.42 12.68 19.91
N TRP A 79 -6.95 11.48 20.24
CA TRP A 79 -6.33 10.56 19.29
C TRP A 79 -7.17 9.29 19.17
N PRO A 80 -7.34 8.71 17.95
CA PRO A 80 -8.01 7.44 17.79
C PRO A 80 -7.37 6.38 18.68
N ALA A 81 -8.18 5.71 19.50
CA ALA A 81 -7.69 4.64 20.35
C ALA A 81 -7.20 3.45 19.50
N PRO A 82 -6.17 2.71 19.96
CA PRO A 82 -5.80 1.45 19.34
C PRO A 82 -6.97 0.45 19.41
N ILE A 83 -6.96 -0.56 18.55
CA ILE A 83 -7.89 -1.69 18.66
C ILE A 83 -7.60 -2.40 19.99
N THR A 84 -8.56 -2.38 20.91
CA THR A 84 -8.46 -3.02 22.23
C THR A 84 -9.30 -4.29 22.35
N GLU A 85 -10.16 -4.54 21.38
CA GLU A 85 -11.04 -5.71 21.37
C GLU A 85 -10.34 -6.88 20.69
N ASP A 86 -10.52 -8.07 21.26
CA ASP A 86 -10.10 -9.31 20.60
C ASP A 86 -10.97 -9.52 19.35
N TYR A 87 -10.32 -9.76 18.22
CA TYR A 87 -11.00 -10.09 16.96
C TYR A 87 -10.34 -11.30 16.30
N THR A 88 -11.13 -12.03 15.53
CA THR A 88 -10.64 -13.08 14.63
C THR A 88 -10.39 -12.46 13.27
N ASP A 89 -9.21 -12.66 12.71
CA ASP A 89 -8.89 -12.24 11.34
C ASP A 89 -9.64 -13.11 10.33
N GLU A 90 -10.26 -12.48 9.34
CA GLU A 90 -11.08 -13.14 8.31
C GLU A 90 -10.46 -12.93 6.93
N LEU A 91 -10.62 -13.91 6.05
CA LEU A 91 -10.08 -13.82 4.69
C LEU A 91 -10.82 -12.75 3.89
N ASN A 92 -10.08 -11.84 3.26
CA ASN A 92 -10.65 -10.92 2.27
C ASN A 92 -11.02 -11.66 0.97
N ASP A 93 -11.72 -10.99 0.04
CA ASP A 93 -12.15 -11.56 -1.24
C ASP A 93 -11.02 -12.16 -2.09
N PHE A 94 -9.80 -11.64 -1.99
CA PHE A 94 -8.66 -12.20 -2.69
C PHE A 94 -8.20 -13.51 -2.03
N ASP A 95 -8.10 -13.53 -0.71
CA ASP A 95 -7.68 -14.70 0.05
C ASP A 95 -8.72 -15.83 -0.01
N VAL A 96 -10.01 -15.50 -0.03
CA VAL A 96 -11.09 -16.47 -0.27
C VAL A 96 -10.95 -17.13 -1.64
N ARG A 97 -10.77 -16.34 -2.71
CA ARG A 97 -10.57 -16.89 -4.06
C ARG A 97 -9.33 -17.77 -4.15
N ARG A 98 -8.26 -17.39 -3.44
CA ARG A 98 -7.03 -18.20 -3.35
C ARG A 98 -7.29 -19.53 -2.63
N LEU A 99 -8.03 -19.52 -1.53
CA LEU A 99 -8.41 -20.72 -0.78
C LEU A 99 -9.25 -21.67 -1.64
N GLU A 100 -10.26 -21.14 -2.35
CA GLU A 100 -11.11 -21.92 -3.25
C GLU A 100 -10.32 -22.57 -4.38
N ALA A 101 -9.40 -21.83 -5.02
CA ALA A 101 -8.55 -22.37 -6.07
C ALA A 101 -7.67 -23.53 -5.59
N LEU A 102 -7.14 -23.46 -4.36
CA LEU A 102 -6.34 -24.53 -3.77
C LEU A 102 -7.19 -25.76 -3.40
N ARG A 103 -8.43 -25.56 -2.93
CA ARG A 103 -9.35 -26.65 -2.61
C ARG A 103 -9.73 -27.50 -3.83
N VAL A 104 -9.79 -26.89 -5.02
CA VAL A 104 -10.07 -27.62 -6.27
C VAL A 104 -8.86 -28.46 -6.73
N GLN A 105 -7.66 -28.16 -6.26
CA GLN A 105 -6.42 -28.87 -6.61
C GLN A 105 -6.03 -29.98 -5.64
N ALA A 106 -6.67 -30.04 -4.46
CA ALA A 106 -6.45 -31.04 -3.42
C ALA A 106 -7.37 -32.26 -3.63
#